data_AF-A0A353Y0D1-F1
#
_entry.id   AF-A0A353Y0D1-F1
#
_cell.length_a   1.000
_cell.length_b   1.000
_cell.length_c   1.000
_cell.angle_alpha   90.00
_cell.angle_beta   90.00
_cell.angle_gamma   90.00
#
_symmetry.space_group_name_H-M   'P 1'
#
loop_
_entity.id
_entity.type
_entity.pdbx_description
1 polymer ?
#
loop_
_entity_poly.entity_id
_entity_poly.type
_entity_poly.pdbx_seq_one_letter_code
_entity_poly.pdbx_strand_id
1 'polypeptide(L)' 'MTHFPVDPDSGIQQESFAIVQNPRKKRKRFAEGCVTTVADEQEALSLIEGMKKLRAAVVYGPSVSSEGLRVYYLVRWL' A
#
# COMPACT_ATOMS: atom_id res chain seq x y z
N MET A 1 8.38 14.13 35.57
CA MET A 1 7.71 13.24 34.60
C MET A 1 7.88 13.88 33.25
N THR A 2 8.85 13.41 32.46
CA THR A 2 9.29 14.07 31.23
C THR A 2 8.26 13.79 30.13
N HIS A 3 7.43 14.78 29.81
CA HIS A 3 6.61 14.74 28.60
C HIS A 3 7.55 14.80 27.41
N PHE A 4 7.75 13.67 26.75
CA PHE A 4 8.25 13.67 25.39
C PHE A 4 7.22 14.40 24.54
N PRO A 5 7.58 15.48 23.83
CA PRO A 5 6.73 15.99 22.78
C PRO A 5 6.70 14.91 21.70
N VAL A 6 5.58 14.19 21.63
CA VAL A 6 5.27 13.39 20.45
C VAL A 6 5.22 14.38 19.30
N ASP A 7 6.22 14.30 18.44
CA ASP A 7 6.30 15.07 17.22
C ASP A 7 5.02 14.76 16.40
N PRO A 8 4.14 15.75 16.13
CA PRO A 8 2.90 15.51 15.38
C PRO A 8 3.16 15.26 13.88
N ASP A 9 4.41 15.39 13.43
CA ASP A 9 4.87 15.25 12.05
C ASP A 9 5.91 14.12 11.90
N SER A 10 6.00 13.19 12.86
CA SER A 10 6.84 12.00 12.73
C SER A 10 6.22 10.99 11.78
N GLY A 11 6.26 11.32 10.49
CA GLY A 11 6.48 10.37 9.42
C GLY A 11 5.41 9.32 9.25
N ILE A 12 4.15 9.76 9.17
CA ILE A 12 3.00 8.96 8.73
C ILE A 12 3.19 8.57 7.26
N GLN A 13 4.18 7.74 7.00
CA GLN A 13 4.23 6.98 5.77
C GLN A 13 3.36 5.74 6.05
N GLN A 14 2.07 5.92 5.83
CA GLN A 14 1.05 4.96 6.22
C GLN A 14 1.19 3.67 5.41
N GLU A 15 1.33 2.56 6.11
CA GLU A 15 0.91 1.26 5.60
C GLU A 15 -0.58 1.37 5.27
N SER A 16 -0.92 1.34 3.99
CA SER A 16 -2.30 1.34 3.52
C SER A 16 -2.64 0.00 2.91
N PHE A 17 -3.89 -0.40 3.10
CA PHE A 17 -4.44 -1.54 2.40
C PHE A 17 -4.53 -1.20 0.92
N ALA A 18 -4.08 -2.11 0.08
CA ALA A 18 -4.22 -1.95 -1.34
C ALA A 18 -4.39 -3.28 -2.05
N ILE A 19 -5.00 -3.20 -3.20
CA ILE A 19 -5.22 -4.34 -4.06
C ILE A 19 -4.22 -4.24 -5.20
N VAL A 20 -3.35 -5.24 -5.29
CA VAL A 20 -2.40 -5.34 -6.38
C VAL A 20 -3.02 -6.16 -7.50
N GLN A 21 -3.14 -5.55 -8.67
CA GLN A 21 -3.63 -6.23 -9.86
C GLN A 21 -2.49 -6.99 -10.54
N ASN A 22 -2.72 -8.26 -10.84
CA ASN A 22 -1.79 -9.13 -11.56
C ASN A 22 -0.38 -9.19 -10.92
N PRO A 23 -0.27 -9.52 -9.62
CA PRO A 23 1.00 -9.44 -8.90
C PRO A 23 2.00 -10.44 -9.45
N ARG A 24 2.99 -9.95 -10.21
CA ARG A 24 4.16 -10.76 -10.53
C ARG A 24 5.00 -10.93 -9.26
N LYS A 25 5.14 -12.18 -8.79
CA LYS A 25 5.91 -12.55 -7.58
C LYS A 25 7.33 -11.96 -7.50
N LYS A 26 7.92 -11.57 -8.63
CA LYS A 26 9.27 -10.96 -8.70
C LYS A 26 9.30 -9.45 -8.38
N ARG A 27 8.18 -8.73 -8.45
CA ARG A 27 8.15 -7.28 -8.20
C ARG A 27 7.78 -7.00 -6.74
N LYS A 28 8.60 -6.17 -6.09
CA LYS A 28 8.37 -5.62 -4.74
C LYS A 28 7.88 -4.17 -4.78
N ARG A 29 7.78 -3.59 -5.98
CA ARG A 29 7.38 -2.21 -6.26
C ARG A 29 6.31 -2.22 -7.33
N PHE A 30 5.25 -1.48 -7.09
CA PHE A 30 4.12 -1.38 -7.98
C PHE A 30 3.80 0.09 -8.23
N ALA A 31 3.52 0.45 -9.48
CA ALA A 31 3.06 1.80 -9.80
C ALA A 31 1.62 1.97 -9.32
N GLU A 32 1.22 3.21 -9.02
CA GLU A 32 -0.17 3.56 -8.64
C GLU A 32 -1.21 2.98 -9.61
N GLY A 33 -0.93 2.93 -10.91
CA GLY A 33 -1.85 2.35 -11.90
C GLY A 33 -2.15 0.84 -11.74
N CYS A 34 -1.35 0.10 -10.98
CA CYS A 34 -1.59 -1.33 -10.66
C CYS A 34 -1.97 -1.56 -9.19
N VAL A 35 -2.01 -0.50 -8.38
CA VAL A 35 -2.27 -0.56 -6.94
C VAL A 35 -3.47 0.29 -6.64
N THR A 36 -4.54 -0.35 -6.18
CA THR A 36 -5.73 0.36 -5.73
C THR A 36 -5.71 0.40 -4.22
N THR A 37 -5.35 1.54 -3.63
CA THR A 37 -5.42 1.75 -2.18
C THR A 37 -6.88 1.81 -1.75
N VAL A 38 -7.20 1.15 -0.64
CA VAL A 38 -8.51 1.12 -0.02
C VAL A 38 -8.39 1.50 1.45
N ALA A 39 -9.47 2.01 2.03
CA ALA A 39 -9.48 2.41 3.44
C ALA A 39 -9.45 1.18 4.37
N ASP A 40 -10.10 0.10 3.95
CA ASP A 40 -10.38 -1.06 4.79
C ASP A 40 -9.87 -2.37 4.19
N GLU A 41 -9.39 -3.25 5.07
CA GLU A 41 -9.04 -4.63 4.72
C GLU A 41 -10.24 -5.39 4.15
N GLN A 42 -11.45 -5.19 4.71
CA GLN A 42 -12.66 -5.86 4.26
C GLN A 42 -13.03 -5.46 2.82
N GLU A 43 -12.88 -4.19 2.45
CA GLU A 43 -13.04 -3.77 1.05
C GLU A 43 -11.99 -4.44 0.16
N ALA A 44 -10.73 -4.50 0.60
CA ALA A 44 -9.66 -5.19 -0.13
C ALA A 44 -10.03 -6.66 -0.39
N LEU A 45 -10.49 -7.36 0.64
CA LEU A 45 -10.88 -8.77 0.58
C LEU A 45 -12.12 -8.97 -0.28
N SER A 46 -13.15 -8.15 -0.12
CA SER A 46 -14.38 -8.24 -0.90
C SER A 46 -14.15 -7.98 -2.39
N LEU A 47 -13.20 -7.11 -2.75
CA LEU A 47 -12.86 -6.83 -4.15
C LEU A 47 -12.02 -7.94 -4.79
N ILE A 48 -11.19 -8.65 -4.02
CA ILE A 48 -10.49 -9.84 -4.52
C ILE A 48 -11.37 -11.09 -4.52
N GLU A 49 -12.45 -11.10 -3.72
CA GLU A 49 -13.42 -12.19 -3.63
C GLU A 49 -14.23 -12.30 -4.94
N GLY A 50 -13.68 -13.09 -5.87
CA GLY A 50 -14.22 -13.26 -7.22
C GLY A 50 -13.22 -12.91 -8.33
N MET A 51 -12.14 -12.18 -8.01
CA MET A 51 -11.10 -11.83 -8.96
C MET A 51 -9.82 -12.65 -8.72
N LYS A 52 -9.67 -13.74 -9.48
CA LYS A 52 -8.48 -14.63 -9.41
C LYS A 52 -7.12 -13.95 -9.68
N LYS A 53 -7.11 -12.72 -10.20
CA LYS A 53 -5.90 -11.96 -10.56
C LYS A 53 -5.61 -10.79 -9.62
N LEU A 54 -6.49 -10.50 -8.66
CA LEU A 54 -6.29 -9.47 -7.67
C LEU A 54 -5.79 -10.10 -6.37
N ARG A 55 -4.98 -9.36 -5.62
CA ARG A 55 -4.48 -9.83 -4.33
C ARG A 55 -4.38 -8.66 -3.37
N ALA A 56 -5.07 -8.78 -2.24
CA ALA A 56 -5.00 -7.80 -1.17
C ALA A 56 -3.61 -7.84 -0.55
N ALA A 57 -3.06 -6.66 -0.32
CA ALA A 57 -1.73 -6.48 0.23
C ALA A 57 -1.68 -5.19 1.04
N VAL A 58 -0.77 -5.15 1.98
CA VAL A 58 -0.39 -3.91 2.65
C VAL A 58 0.75 -3.32 1.85
N VAL A 59 0.55 -2.08 1.42
CA VAL A 59 1.56 -1.31 0.70
C VAL A 59 1.96 -0.08 1.50
N TYR A 60 3.14 0.42 1.20
CA TYR A 60 3.69 1.62 1.79
C TYR A 60 3.89 2.67 0.69
N GLY A 61 3.27 3.84 0.84
CA GLY A 61 3.31 4.91 -0.16
C GLY A 61 2.17 5.91 0.01
N PRO A 62 2.10 6.96 -0.83
CA PRO A 62 2.76 7.10 -2.13
C PRO A 62 4.19 7.65 -2.05
N SER A 63 5.19 6.86 -2.44
CA SER A 63 6.53 7.38 -2.68
C SER A 63 6.65 7.87 -4.12
N VAL A 64 7.04 9.12 -4.29
CA VAL A 64 7.28 9.70 -5.62
C VAL A 64 8.72 9.39 -6.03
N SER A 65 8.90 8.67 -7.14
CA SER A 65 10.21 8.48 -7.75
C SER A 65 10.72 9.80 -8.34
N SER A 66 12.02 9.95 -8.54
CA SER A 66 12.61 11.17 -9.12
C SER A 66 12.04 11.56 -10.50
N GLU A 67 11.45 10.61 -11.22
CA GLU A 67 10.71 10.83 -12.48
C GLU A 67 9.24 11.28 -12.28
N GLY A 68 8.80 11.59 -11.06
CA GLY A 68 7.44 12.03 -10.75
C GLY A 68 6.41 10.89 -10.68
N LEU A 69 6.85 9.64 -10.81
CA LEU A 69 5.97 8.47 -10.76
C LEU A 69 5.69 8.05 -9.33
N ARG A 70 4.40 7.85 -9.00
CA ARG A 70 3.97 7.31 -7.71
C ARG A 70 4.14 5.80 -7.70
N VAL A 71 4.99 5.33 -6.80
CA VAL A 71 5.25 3.92 -6.55
C VAL A 71 4.89 3.55 -5.12
N TYR A 72 4.34 2.37 -4.99
CA TYR A 72 3.99 1.73 -3.74
C TYR A 72 4.91 0.54 -3.52
N TYR A 73 5.43 0.44 -2.30
CA TYR A 73 6.26 -0.67 -1.88
C TYR A 73 5.38 -1.72 -1.23
N LEU A 74 5.54 -2.98 -1.64
CA LEU A 74 4.84 -4.08 -0.99
C LEU A 74 5.46 -4.34 0.38
N VAL A 75 4.64 -4.25 1.43
CA VAL A 75 5.04 -4.59 2.80
C VAL A 75 4.77 -6.07 3.05
N ARG A 76 3.50 -6.48 2.93
CA ARG A 76 3.06 -7.87 3.11
C ARG A 76 1.80 -8.15 2.31
N TRP A 77 1.52 -9.43 2.03
CA TRP A 77 0.22 -9.85 1.50
C TRP A 77 -0.75 -10.09 2.66
N LEU A 78 -2.04 -9.88 2.38
CA LEU A 78 -3.15 -10.28 3.25
C LEU A 78 -3.65 -11.68 2.84
#